data_AF-X1MN91-F1
#
_entry.id   AF-X1MN91-F1
#
_cell.length_a   1.000
_cell.length_b   1.000
_cell.length_c   1.000
_cell.angle_alpha   90.00
_cell.angle_beta   90.00
_cell.angle_gamma   90.00
#
_symmetry.space_group_name_H-M   'P 1'
#
loop_
_entity.id
_entity.type
_entity.pdbx_description
1 polymer ?
#
loop_
_entity_poly.entity_id
_entity_poly.type
_entity_poly.pdbx_seq_one_letter_code
_entity_poly.pdbx_strand_id
1 'polypeptide(L)'
;RCLTCDTVFSCQKDASEHRCTSCRSYYTLPVAELEVIINEAEEMMQGSFFGIIPFFDSFMTVIASRGLKWRPAETLKLTSTVWEALLERKKVGVELRK
;
A
#
# COMPACT_ATOMS: atom_id res chain seq x y z
N ARG A 1 -4.53 -9.19 -1.90
CA ARG A 1 -4.55 -8.35 -3.12
C ARG A 1 -3.25 -8.56 -3.88
N CYS A 2 -3.30 -8.69 -5.20
CA CYS A 2 -2.09 -8.74 -6.03
C CYS A 2 -1.63 -7.33 -6.40
N LEU A 3 -0.37 -7.00 -6.17
CA LEU A 3 0.18 -5.69 -6.52
C LEU A 3 0.43 -5.56 -8.03
N THR A 4 0.51 -6.67 -8.76
CA THR A 4 0.74 -6.67 -10.22
C THR A 4 -0.55 -6.45 -11.02
N CYS A 5 -1.60 -7.23 -10.78
CA CYS A 5 -2.85 -7.19 -11.56
C CYS A 5 -4.06 -6.68 -10.78
N ASP A 6 -3.86 -6.25 -9.53
CA ASP A 6 -4.90 -5.70 -8.65
C ASP A 6 -6.01 -6.66 -8.20
N THR A 7 -5.97 -7.93 -8.63
CA THR A 7 -6.95 -8.94 -8.23
C THR A 7 -6.92 -9.16 -6.71
N VAL A 8 -8.10 -9.09 -6.10
CA VAL A 8 -8.33 -9.50 -4.71
C VAL A 8 -8.69 -10.98 -4.71
N PHE A 9 -7.97 -11.76 -3.90
CA PHE A 9 -8.15 -13.21 -3.79
C PHE A 9 -7.80 -13.65 -2.38
N SER A 10 -8.39 -14.75 -1.92
CA SER A 10 -8.10 -15.35 -0.62
C SER A 10 -6.86 -16.24 -0.72
N CYS A 11 -5.80 -15.89 0.01
CA CYS A 11 -4.71 -16.83 0.28
C CYS A 11 -5.18 -17.81 1.35
N GLN A 12 -5.16 -19.12 1.07
CA GLN A 12 -5.30 -20.14 2.11
C GLN A 12 -4.04 -20.16 2.98
N LYS A 13 -4.22 -20.29 4.31
CA LYS A 13 -3.14 -20.23 5.32
C LYS A 13 -1.99 -21.23 5.09
N ASP A 14 -2.24 -22.31 4.37
CA ASP A 14 -1.28 -23.41 4.15
C ASP A 14 -0.66 -23.42 2.74
N ALA A 15 -0.96 -22.43 1.90
CA ALA A 15 -0.30 -22.32 0.61
C ALA A 15 1.11 -21.76 0.82
N SER A 16 2.11 -22.62 0.76
CA SER A 16 3.55 -22.28 0.80
C SER A 16 3.98 -21.24 -0.25
N GLU A 17 3.10 -20.90 -1.20
CA GLU A 17 3.29 -19.85 -2.18
C GLU A 17 2.09 -18.88 -2.17
N HIS A 18 2.29 -17.67 -1.63
CA HIS A 18 1.35 -16.55 -1.76
C HIS A 18 1.36 -15.99 -3.19
N ARG A 19 0.80 -16.78 -4.10
CA ARG A 19 0.80 -16.49 -5.54
C ARG A 19 -0.58 -16.07 -6.00
N CYS A 20 -0.65 -15.01 -6.79
CA CYS A 20 -1.90 -14.53 -7.35
C CYS A 20 -2.49 -15.56 -8.29
N THR A 21 -3.76 -15.89 -8.10
CA THR A 21 -4.48 -16.87 -8.95
C THR A 21 -4.75 -16.36 -10.37
N SER A 22 -4.77 -15.04 -10.57
CA SER A 22 -5.02 -14.42 -11.88
C SER A 22 -3.76 -14.28 -12.73
N CYS A 23 -2.72 -13.61 -12.21
CA CYS A 23 -1.50 -13.32 -12.97
C CYS A 23 -0.29 -14.17 -12.57
N ARG A 24 -0.44 -15.09 -11.61
CA ARG A 24 0.65 -15.92 -11.07
C ARG A 24 1.84 -15.12 -10.53
N SER A 25 1.62 -13.87 -10.12
CA SER A 25 2.62 -13.06 -9.44
C SER A 25 2.77 -13.47 -7.98
N TYR A 26 3.99 -13.53 -7.46
CA TYR A 26 4.26 -13.71 -6.02
C TYR A 26 4.12 -12.41 -5.23
N TYR A 27 3.93 -11.27 -5.93
CA TYR A 27 3.76 -9.96 -5.31
C TYR A 27 2.32 -9.78 -4.89
N THR A 28 2.02 -10.35 -3.74
CA THR A 28 0.68 -10.34 -3.16
C THR A 28 0.79 -9.88 -1.72
N LEU A 29 -0.12 -8.99 -1.34
CA LEU A 29 -0.18 -8.41 -0.02
C LEU A 29 -1.59 -8.65 0.54
N PRO A 30 -1.74 -9.22 1.75
CA PRO A 30 -3.03 -9.31 2.42
C PRO A 30 -3.69 -7.93 2.52
N VAL A 31 -5.02 -7.86 2.36
CA VAL A 31 -5.74 -6.58 2.43
C VAL A 31 -5.58 -5.94 3.81
N ALA A 32 -5.63 -6.74 4.87
CA ALA A 32 -5.36 -6.29 6.23
C ALA A 32 -3.97 -5.64 6.36
N GLU A 33 -2.92 -6.25 5.78
CA GLU A 33 -1.58 -5.66 5.82
C GLU A 33 -1.50 -4.35 5.03
N LEU A 34 -2.18 -4.27 3.89
CA LEU A 34 -2.27 -3.04 3.09
C LEU A 34 -2.92 -1.90 3.89
N GLU A 35 -4.00 -2.19 4.62
CA GLU A 35 -4.66 -1.20 5.49
C GLU A 35 -3.73 -0.70 6.60
N VAL A 36 -2.95 -1.58 7.22
CA VAL A 36 -1.97 -1.16 8.23
C VAL A 36 -0.90 -0.25 7.61
N ILE A 37 -0.38 -0.57 6.40
CA ILE A 37 0.57 0.29 5.69
C ILE A 37 -0.02 1.67 5.40
N ILE A 38 -1.29 1.72 4.97
CA ILE A 38 -1.97 2.99 4.70
C ILE A 38 -2.07 3.82 5.99
N ASN A 39 -2.44 3.19 7.12
CA ASN A 39 -2.56 3.88 8.40
C ASN A 39 -1.20 4.38 8.91
N GLU A 40 -0.14 3.55 8.84
CA GLU A 40 1.23 3.96 9.22
C GLU A 40 1.73 5.12 8.33
N ALA A 41 1.46 5.05 7.03
CA ALA A 41 1.79 6.14 6.11
C ALA A 41 1.02 7.43 6.46
N GLU A 42 -0.26 7.32 6.81
CA GLU A 42 -1.10 8.45 7.23
C GLU A 42 -0.57 9.12 8.49
N GLU A 43 -0.20 8.34 9.51
CA GLU A 43 0.39 8.84 10.76
C GLU A 43 1.72 9.58 10.50
N MET A 44 2.62 8.99 9.70
CA MET A 44 3.88 9.64 9.33
C MET A 44 3.66 10.95 8.55
N MET A 45 2.62 10.99 7.71
CA MET A 45 2.28 12.18 6.94
C MET A 45 1.71 13.32 7.79
N GLN A 46 1.02 13.04 8.89
CA GLN A 46 0.54 14.08 9.81
C GLN A 46 1.70 14.90 10.41
N GLY A 47 2.91 14.33 10.49
CA GLY A 47 4.12 15.00 10.95
C GLY A 47 4.96 15.69 9.87
N SER A 48 4.61 15.59 8.59
CA SER A 48 5.43 16.08 7.46
C SER A 48 4.66 17.06 6.55
N PHE A 49 5.35 18.08 6.03
CA PHE A 49 4.76 19.04 5.09
C PHE A 49 4.38 18.33 3.78
N PHE A 50 3.13 18.46 3.33
CA PHE A 50 2.58 17.72 2.19
C PHE A 50 3.35 18.00 0.89
N GLY A 51 4.18 17.04 0.47
CA GLY A 51 4.87 17.01 -0.81
C GLY A 51 5.10 15.57 -1.27
N ILE A 52 5.16 15.34 -2.59
CA ILE A 52 5.34 14.01 -3.19
C ILE A 52 6.65 13.36 -2.72
N ILE A 53 7.72 14.15 -2.51
CA ILE A 53 9.03 13.67 -2.08
C ILE A 53 9.02 13.21 -0.60
N PRO A 54 8.56 14.03 0.38
CA PRO A 54 8.39 13.57 1.77
C PRO A 54 7.48 12.36 1.94
N PHE A 55 6.42 12.27 1.12
CA PHE A 55 5.53 11.11 1.09
C PHE A 55 6.28 9.84 0.65
N PHE A 56 7.01 9.93 -0.46
CA PHE A 56 7.78 8.81 -0.97
C PHE A 56 8.79 8.33 0.08
N ASP A 57 9.51 9.23 0.73
CA ASP A 57 10.52 8.88 1.75
C ASP A 57 9.91 8.17 2.98
N SER A 58 8.77 8.68 3.46
CA SER A 58 8.02 8.06 4.58
C SER A 58 7.49 6.68 4.20
N PHE A 59 6.91 6.56 3.00
CA PHE A 59 6.39 5.31 2.49
C PHE A 59 7.51 4.27 2.28
N MET A 60 8.65 4.67 1.70
CA MET A 60 9.82 3.81 1.53
C MET A 60 10.32 3.27 2.87
N THR A 61 10.30 4.11 3.91
CA THR A 61 10.67 3.72 5.28
C THR A 61 9.76 2.63 5.84
N VAL A 62 8.44 2.76 5.66
CA VAL A 62 7.44 1.75 6.08
C VAL A 62 7.62 0.42 5.33
N ILE A 63 7.85 0.48 4.02
CA ILE A 63 8.04 -0.74 3.22
C ILE A 63 9.37 -1.43 3.57
N ALA A 64 10.43 -0.66 3.81
CA ALA A 64 11.74 -1.18 4.21
C ALA A 64 11.68 -1.85 5.60
N SER A 65 10.99 -1.25 6.58
CA SER A 65 10.86 -1.81 7.92
C SER A 65 10.11 -3.16 7.93
N ARG A 66 9.23 -3.38 6.94
CA ARG A 66 8.47 -4.62 6.75
C ARG A 66 9.22 -5.71 5.97
N GLY A 67 10.47 -5.49 5.58
CA GLY A 67 11.30 -6.49 4.91
C GLY A 67 10.83 -6.84 3.48
N LEU A 68 10.01 -6.00 2.86
CA LEU A 68 9.52 -6.21 1.50
C LEU A 68 10.68 -6.01 0.51
N LYS A 69 10.98 -7.03 -0.31
CA LYS A 69 12.08 -6.99 -1.31
C LYS A 69 11.63 -6.28 -2.59
N TRP A 70 12.47 -5.37 -3.07
CA TRP A 70 12.10 -4.34 -4.05
C TRP A 70 12.26 -4.77 -5.50
N ARG A 71 11.24 -4.46 -6.31
CA ARG A 71 11.35 -4.21 -7.74
C ARG A 71 10.72 -2.83 -8.05
N PRO A 72 11.30 -2.01 -8.95
CA PRO A 72 10.88 -0.62 -9.15
C PRO A 72 9.41 -0.43 -9.56
N ALA A 73 8.87 -1.31 -10.40
CA ALA A 73 7.51 -1.16 -10.93
C ALA A 73 6.43 -1.43 -9.86
N GLU A 74 6.64 -2.46 -9.05
CA GLU A 74 5.73 -2.90 -7.99
C GLU A 74 5.69 -1.91 -6.83
N THR A 75 6.85 -1.30 -6.55
CA THR A 75 6.98 -0.17 -5.62
C THR A 75 6.11 1.00 -6.03
N LEU A 76 6.29 1.49 -7.26
CA LEU A 76 5.55 2.65 -7.76
C LEU A 76 4.05 2.39 -7.72
N LYS A 77 3.63 1.15 -8.02
CA LYS A 77 2.23 0.76 -7.96
C LYS A 77 1.69 0.76 -6.53
N LEU A 78 2.41 0.20 -5.56
CA LEU A 78 2.00 0.23 -4.16
C LEU A 78 1.95 1.66 -3.63
N THR A 79 2.95 2.49 -3.95
CA THR A 79 2.96 3.92 -3.63
C THR A 79 1.74 4.65 -4.20
N SER A 80 1.40 4.42 -5.48
CA SER A 80 0.22 5.02 -6.12
C SER A 80 -1.07 4.61 -5.42
N THR A 81 -1.23 3.32 -5.11
CA THR A 81 -2.41 2.81 -4.40
C THR A 81 -2.55 3.43 -3.01
N VAL A 82 -1.46 3.55 -2.26
CA VAL A 82 -1.48 4.19 -0.93
C VAL A 82 -1.80 5.68 -1.05
N TRP A 83 -1.19 6.36 -2.02
CA TRP A 83 -1.44 7.79 -2.28
C TRP A 83 -2.91 8.07 -2.64
N GLU A 84 -3.49 7.28 -3.55
CA GLU A 84 -4.89 7.39 -3.95
C GLU A 84 -5.83 7.17 -2.76
N ALA A 85 -5.60 6.13 -1.96
CA ALA A 85 -6.40 5.85 -0.77
C ALA A 85 -6.36 7.01 0.24
N LEU A 86 -5.20 7.63 0.43
CA LEU A 86 -5.04 8.78 1.31
C LEU A 86 -5.74 10.04 0.75
N LEU A 87 -5.70 10.26 -0.56
CA LEU A 87 -6.44 11.33 -1.21
C LEU A 87 -7.96 11.14 -1.05
N GLU A 88 -8.46 9.91 -1.19
CA GLU A 88 -9.87 9.59 -0.97
C GLU A 88 -10.30 9.84 0.48
N ARG A 89 -9.53 9.35 1.46
CA ARG A 89 -9.80 9.61 2.89
C ARG A 89 -9.85 11.10 3.21
N LYS A 90 -8.93 11.89 2.64
CA LYS A 90 -8.93 13.35 2.80
C LYS A 90 -10.14 14.03 2.19
N LYS A 91 -10.58 13.61 0.99
CA LYS A 91 -11.81 14.15 0.37
C LYS A 91 -13.03 13.93 1.26
N VAL A 92 -13.21 12.71 1.77
CA VAL A 92 -14.30 12.36 2.70
C VAL A 92 -14.21 13.17 4.00
N GLY A 93 -13.01 13.34 4.56
CA GLY A 93 -12.80 14.17 5.74
C GLY A 93 -13.08 15.67 5.54
N VAL A 94 -13.01 16.17 4.31
CA VAL A 94 -13.36 17.56 3.95
C VAL A 94 -14.88 17.71 3.76
N GLU A 95 -15.56 16.69 3.22
CA GLU A 95 -17.03 16.70 3.12
C GLU A 95 -17.73 16.62 4.48
N LEU A 96 -17.18 15.88 5.45
CA LEU A 96 -17.74 15.79 6.80
C LEU A 96 -17.51 17.05 7.67
N ARG A 97 -16.69 18.00 7.21
CA ARG A 97 -16.40 19.27 7.91
C ARG A 97 -17.07 20.50 7.26
N LYS A 98 -17.84 20.33 6.19
CA LYS A 98 -18.66 21.38 5.58
C LYS A 98 -20.10 21.27 6.04
#